data_AF-A0A1G7RLP4-F1
#
_entry.id   AF-A0A1G7RLP4-F1
#
_cell.length_a   1.000
_cell.length_b   1.000
_cell.length_c   1.000
_cell.angle_alpha   90.00
_cell.angle_beta   90.00
_cell.angle_gamma   90.00
#
_symmetry.space_group_name_H-M   'P 1'
#
loop_
_entity.id
_entity.type
_entity.pdbx_description
1 polymer ?
#
loop_
_entity_poly.entity_id
_entity_poly.type
_entity_poly.pdbx_seq_one_letter_code
_entity_poly.pdbx_strand_id
1 'polypeptide(L)'
;MDGKKALYYGAIALAILIGISVVLSVISAIIGLVGTVISGIVSLAVLAGIVYVAYKAGSWLLGGDDAGSLDSIGSGSSSTSLDAGASRQDRLRQQYVEGQISEAEFERRIGEELETEEVDEIDRELERER
;
A
#
# COMPACT_ATOMS: atom_id res chain seq x y z
N MET A 1 43.98 47.96 -29.49
CA MET A 1 42.67 47.53 -28.96
C MET A 1 42.68 47.72 -27.46
N ASP A 2 41.72 48.46 -26.93
CA ASP A 2 41.71 48.91 -25.55
C ASP A 2 41.50 47.72 -24.59
N GLY A 3 42.55 47.26 -23.90
CA GLY A 3 42.48 46.10 -22.98
C GLY A 3 41.42 46.24 -21.86
N LYS A 4 41.03 47.47 -21.52
CA LYS A 4 39.92 47.76 -20.61
C LYS A 4 38.57 47.30 -21.17
N LYS A 5 38.34 47.46 -22.47
CA LYS A 5 37.12 46.99 -23.13
C LYS A 5 37.07 45.46 -23.16
N ALA A 6 38.20 44.81 -23.43
CA ALA A 6 38.30 43.35 -23.40
C ALA A 6 37.97 42.78 -22.02
N LEU A 7 38.51 43.38 -20.95
CA LEU A 7 38.17 42.99 -19.57
C LEU A 7 36.70 43.22 -19.23
N TYR A 8 36.12 44.35 -19.66
CA TYR A 8 34.72 44.68 -19.40
C TYR A 8 33.76 43.69 -20.09
N TYR A 9 33.98 43.41 -21.37
CA TYR A 9 33.19 42.42 -22.10
C TYR A 9 33.41 40.99 -21.56
N GLY A 10 34.63 40.67 -21.11
CA GLY A 10 34.93 39.41 -20.43
C GLY A 10 34.12 39.22 -19.14
N ALA A 11 34.05 40.26 -18.31
CA ALA A 11 33.26 40.23 -17.07
C ALA A 11 31.75 40.05 -17.34
N ILE A 12 31.22 40.74 -18.34
CA ILE A 12 29.81 40.60 -18.75
C ILE A 12 29.52 39.20 -19.28
N ALA A 13 30.39 38.67 -20.14
CA ALA A 13 30.24 37.32 -20.66
C ALA A 13 30.23 36.27 -19.54
N LEU A 14 31.10 36.44 -18.54
CA LEU A 14 31.15 35.55 -17.37
C LEU A 14 29.87 35.68 -16.52
N ALA A 15 29.37 36.89 -16.30
CA ALA A 15 28.13 37.10 -15.56
C ALA A 15 26.92 36.44 -16.25
N ILE A 16 26.83 36.58 -17.58
CA ILE A 16 25.79 35.92 -18.38
C ILE A 16 25.93 34.40 -18.31
N LEU A 17 27.15 33.88 -18.44
CA LEU A 17 27.42 32.45 -18.35
C LEU A 17 26.95 31.89 -17.02
N ILE A 18 27.31 32.53 -15.90
CA ILE A 18 26.89 32.12 -14.56
C ILE A 18 25.36 32.17 -14.46
N GLY A 19 24.73 33.23 -14.96
CA GLY A 19 23.26 33.34 -14.97
C GLY A 19 22.60 32.16 -15.69
N ILE A 20 23.09 31.82 -16.89
CA ILE A 20 22.58 30.67 -17.67
C ILE A 20 22.85 29.36 -16.92
N SER A 21 24.03 29.18 -16.33
CA SER A 21 24.39 27.98 -15.57
C SER A 21 23.45 27.77 -14.38
N VAL A 22 23.06 28.82 -13.67
CA VAL A 22 22.11 28.73 -12.56
C VAL A 22 20.73 28.28 -13.07
N VAL A 23 20.24 28.87 -14.16
CA VAL A 23 18.94 28.47 -14.74
C VAL A 23 18.96 27.01 -15.18
N LEU A 24 20.01 26.58 -15.88
CA LEU A 24 20.18 25.18 -16.28
C LEU A 24 20.26 24.25 -15.07
N SER A 25 20.96 24.64 -14.01
CA SER A 25 21.04 23.86 -12.77
C SER A 25 19.67 23.63 -12.15
N VAL A 26 18.82 24.66 -12.06
CA VAL A 26 17.46 24.53 -11.54
C VAL A 26 16.62 23.59 -12.41
N ILE A 27 16.68 23.75 -13.74
CA ILE A 27 15.95 22.88 -14.67
C ILE A 27 16.41 21.42 -14.52
N SER A 28 17.72 21.18 -14.50
CA SER A 28 18.29 19.84 -14.30
C SER A 28 17.93 19.25 -12.95
N ALA A 29 17.86 20.06 -11.90
CA ALA A 29 17.44 19.61 -10.57
C ALA A 29 15.98 19.13 -10.57
N ILE A 30 15.08 19.86 -11.22
CA ILE A 30 13.66 19.47 -11.33
C ILE A 30 13.52 18.18 -12.14
N ILE A 31 14.18 18.10 -13.30
CA ILE A 31 14.16 16.89 -14.15
C ILE A 31 14.76 15.70 -13.38
N GLY A 32 15.87 15.92 -12.68
CA GLY A 32 16.52 14.93 -11.85
C GLY A 32 15.63 14.43 -10.73
N LEU A 33 14.89 15.33 -10.06
CA LEU A 33 13.93 14.97 -9.02
C LEU A 33 12.85 14.03 -9.57
N VAL A 34 12.23 14.40 -10.71
CA VAL A 34 11.22 13.56 -11.37
C VAL A 34 11.81 12.21 -11.77
N GLY A 35 13.01 12.20 -12.36
CA GLY A 35 13.72 10.97 -12.72
C GLY A 35 14.03 10.09 -11.51
N THR A 36 14.39 10.68 -10.38
CA THR A 36 14.67 9.95 -9.12
C THR A 36 13.41 9.32 -8.56
N VAL A 37 12.27 10.02 -8.59
CA VAL A 37 10.98 9.47 -8.15
C VAL A 37 10.58 8.29 -9.05
N ILE A 38 10.63 8.47 -10.37
CA ILE A 38 10.30 7.39 -11.32
C ILE A 38 11.23 6.20 -11.13
N SER A 39 12.55 6.44 -11.06
CA SER A 39 13.54 5.39 -10.84
C SER A 39 13.34 4.68 -9.50
N GLY A 40 12.98 5.41 -8.44
CA GLY A 40 12.66 4.85 -7.14
C GLY A 40 11.46 3.90 -7.20
N ILE A 41 10.36 4.33 -7.85
CA ILE A 41 9.17 3.49 -8.06
C ILE A 41 9.52 2.24 -8.86
N VAL A 42 10.24 2.39 -9.98
CA VAL A 42 10.65 1.27 -10.83
C VAL A 42 11.55 0.31 -10.05
N SER A 43 12.53 0.83 -9.30
CA SER A 43 13.41 0.01 -8.46
C SER A 43 12.61 -0.78 -7.41
N LEU A 44 11.63 -0.13 -6.76
CA LEU A 44 10.75 -0.79 -5.80
C LEU A 44 9.91 -1.90 -6.47
N ALA A 45 9.36 -1.63 -7.65
CA ALA A 45 8.57 -2.59 -8.42
C ALA A 45 9.43 -3.78 -8.87
N VAL A 46 10.67 -3.54 -9.32
CA VAL A 46 11.63 -4.60 -9.66
C VAL A 46 11.95 -5.45 -8.44
N LEU A 47 12.21 -4.83 -7.28
CA LEU A 47 12.47 -5.55 -6.03
C LEU A 47 11.27 -6.43 -5.64
N ALA A 48 10.06 -5.87 -5.64
CA ALA A 48 8.83 -6.62 -5.36
C ALA A 48 8.63 -7.77 -6.36
N GLY A 49 8.92 -7.54 -7.64
CA GLY A 49 8.87 -8.57 -8.68
C GLY A 49 9.84 -9.72 -8.43
N ILE A 50 11.09 -9.41 -8.02
CA ILE A 50 12.09 -10.43 -7.65
C ILE A 50 11.59 -11.26 -6.47
N VAL A 51 11.09 -10.61 -5.41
CA VAL A 51 10.54 -11.29 -4.23
C VAL A 51 9.37 -12.20 -4.61
N TYR A 52 8.47 -11.72 -5.46
CA TYR A 52 7.33 -12.52 -5.94
C TYR A 52 7.79 -13.75 -6.75
N VAL A 53 8.74 -13.59 -7.66
CA VAL A 53 9.30 -14.70 -8.43
C VAL A 53 9.99 -15.70 -7.53
N ALA A 54 10.77 -15.23 -6.55
CA ALA A 54 11.44 -16.09 -5.57
C ALA A 54 10.42 -16.87 -4.72
N TYR A 55 9.35 -16.21 -4.25
CA TYR A 55 8.27 -16.87 -3.51
C TYR A 55 7.57 -17.93 -4.36
N LYS A 56 7.22 -17.61 -5.62
CA LYS A 56 6.54 -18.54 -6.52
C LYS A 56 7.43 -19.72 -6.91
N ALA A 57 8.70 -19.48 -7.19
CA ALA A 57 9.67 -20.54 -7.49
C ALA A 57 9.93 -21.42 -6.25
N GLY A 58 10.03 -20.80 -5.07
CA GLY A 58 10.12 -21.49 -3.79
C GLY A 58 8.90 -22.35 -3.52
N SER A 59 7.68 -21.85 -3.73
CA SER A 59 6.46 -22.62 -3.50
C SER A 59 6.28 -23.77 -4.49
N TRP A 60 6.77 -23.66 -5.72
CA TRP A 60 6.80 -24.80 -6.65
C TRP A 60 7.84 -25.85 -6.26
N LEU A 61 8.99 -25.43 -5.72
CA LEU A 61 10.04 -26.35 -5.31
C LEU A 61 9.75 -27.02 -3.96
N LEU A 62 9.11 -26.29 -3.04
CA LEU A 62 8.81 -26.72 -1.66
C LEU A 62 7.37 -27.24 -1.51
N GLY A 63 6.43 -26.81 -2.36
CA GLY A 63 5.02 -27.19 -2.32
C GLY A 63 4.67 -28.40 -3.18
N GLY A 64 5.67 -29.15 -3.67
CA GLY A 64 5.47 -30.41 -4.38
C GLY A 64 4.99 -31.56 -3.49
N ASP A 65 5.23 -31.51 -2.18
CA ASP A 65 5.00 -32.64 -1.27
C ASP A 65 4.09 -32.37 -0.05
N ASP A 66 3.71 -31.12 0.27
CA ASP A 66 2.99 -30.79 1.52
C ASP A 66 1.72 -29.93 1.30
N ALA A 67 0.82 -30.37 0.42
CA ALA A 67 -0.52 -29.79 0.29
C ALA A 67 -1.58 -30.53 1.12
N GLY A 68 -1.21 -31.10 2.28
CA GLY A 68 -2.09 -32.02 3.03
C GLY A 68 -2.11 -31.96 4.56
N SER A 69 -1.46 -31.00 5.23
CA SER A 69 -1.38 -31.07 6.71
C SER A 69 -1.32 -29.75 7.48
N LEU A 70 -2.13 -28.76 7.09
CA LEU A 70 -2.39 -27.59 7.94
C LEU A 70 -3.82 -27.55 8.51
N ASP A 71 -4.62 -28.60 8.30
CA ASP A 71 -6.02 -28.68 8.75
C ASP A 71 -6.19 -29.29 10.16
N SER A 72 -5.13 -29.76 10.83
CA SER A 72 -5.28 -30.56 12.07
C SER A 72 -4.42 -30.13 13.27
N ILE A 73 -4.04 -28.86 13.38
CA ILE A 73 -3.56 -28.29 14.65
C ILE A 73 -4.56 -27.21 15.07
N GLY A 74 -5.52 -27.60 15.92
CA GLY A 74 -6.45 -26.65 16.50
C GLY A 74 -7.82 -27.20 16.86
N SER A 75 -7.91 -28.40 17.42
CA SER A 75 -9.09 -28.77 18.22
C SER A 75 -9.13 -27.90 19.48
N GLY A 76 -9.62 -26.67 19.34
CA GLY A 76 -9.96 -25.75 20.41
C GLY A 76 -11.40 -25.28 20.17
N SER A 77 -12.32 -25.88 20.91
CA SER A 77 -13.74 -25.58 20.93
C SER A 77 -14.01 -24.09 21.18
N SER A 78 -14.26 -23.29 20.12
CA SER A 78 -14.88 -21.94 20.19
C SER A 78 -14.93 -21.24 18.81
N SER A 79 -15.58 -21.82 17.80
CA SER A 79 -15.65 -21.19 16.45
C SER A 79 -17.03 -21.27 15.77
N THR A 80 -18.09 -21.61 16.50
CA THR A 80 -19.45 -21.62 15.93
C THR A 80 -20.10 -20.23 15.90
N SER A 81 -19.56 -19.25 16.61
CA SER A 81 -20.11 -17.88 16.68
C SER A 81 -19.60 -16.97 15.55
N LEU A 82 -18.30 -17.00 15.23
CA LEU A 82 -17.71 -16.14 14.19
C LEU A 82 -18.18 -16.52 12.77
N ASP A 83 -18.34 -17.82 12.51
CA ASP A 83 -18.77 -18.33 11.20
C ASP A 83 -20.25 -17.97 10.89
N ALA A 84 -21.08 -17.86 11.93
CA ALA A 84 -22.49 -17.47 11.82
C ALA A 84 -22.66 -15.98 11.47
N GLY A 85 -21.79 -15.10 11.99
CA GLY A 85 -21.76 -13.67 11.66
C GLY A 85 -21.29 -13.43 10.23
N ALA A 86 -20.18 -14.06 9.82
CA ALA A 86 -19.68 -14.00 8.45
C ALA A 86 -20.73 -14.48 7.43
N SER A 87 -21.40 -15.60 7.72
CA SER A 87 -22.49 -16.13 6.89
C SER A 87 -23.68 -15.18 6.73
N ARG A 88 -23.93 -14.29 7.70
CA ARG A 88 -25.02 -13.31 7.65
C ARG A 88 -24.62 -12.06 6.88
N GLN A 89 -23.40 -11.57 7.08
CA GLN A 89 -22.83 -10.45 6.34
C GLN A 89 -22.73 -10.76 4.84
N ASP A 90 -22.39 -11.98 4.47
CA ASP A 90 -22.34 -12.41 3.07
C ASP A 90 -23.72 -12.36 2.39
N ARG A 91 -24.80 -12.66 3.11
CA ARG A 91 -26.17 -12.51 2.59
C ARG A 91 -26.56 -11.05 2.37
N LEU A 92 -26.15 -10.16 3.26
CA LEU A 92 -26.39 -8.71 3.11
C LEU A 92 -25.61 -8.14 1.92
N ARG A 93 -24.36 -8.58 1.72
CA ARG A 93 -23.55 -8.21 0.56
C ARG A 93 -24.20 -8.65 -0.75
N GLN A 94 -24.71 -9.87 -0.81
CA GLN A 94 -25.41 -10.38 -1.98
C GLN A 94 -26.67 -9.53 -2.31
N GLN A 95 -27.45 -9.17 -1.29
CA GLN A 95 -28.66 -8.35 -1.45
C GLN A 95 -28.34 -6.91 -1.88
N TYR A 96 -27.23 -6.35 -1.43
CA TYR A 96 -26.76 -5.03 -1.88
C TYR A 96 -26.35 -5.05 -3.36
N VAL A 97 -25.56 -6.05 -3.76
CA VAL A 97 -25.10 -6.20 -5.17
C VAL A 97 -26.27 -6.45 -6.12
N GLU A 98 -27.29 -7.17 -5.66
CA GLU A 98 -28.54 -7.39 -6.40
C GLU A 98 -29.48 -6.18 -6.40
N GLY A 99 -29.16 -5.12 -5.65
CA GLY A 99 -29.97 -3.91 -5.53
C GLY A 99 -31.25 -4.09 -4.70
N GLN A 100 -31.33 -5.17 -3.90
CA GLN A 100 -32.45 -5.46 -3.01
C GLN A 100 -32.43 -4.61 -1.74
N ILE A 101 -31.25 -4.13 -1.32
CA ILE A 101 -31.07 -3.18 -0.22
C ILE A 101 -30.26 -1.98 -0.68
N SER A 102 -30.53 -0.81 -0.10
CA SER A 102 -29.76 0.40 -0.37
C SER A 102 -28.44 0.42 0.43
N GLU A 103 -27.43 1.15 -0.05
CA GLU A 103 -26.15 1.35 0.66
C GLU A 103 -26.36 1.81 2.11
N ALA A 104 -27.25 2.80 2.31
CA ALA A 104 -27.52 3.33 3.64
C ALA A 104 -28.14 2.29 4.59
N GLU A 105 -28.91 1.34 4.07
CA GLU A 105 -29.44 0.23 4.85
C GLU A 105 -28.38 -0.85 5.13
N PHE A 106 -27.49 -1.10 4.17
CA PHE A 106 -26.36 -2.01 4.35
C PHE A 106 -25.43 -1.51 5.46
N GLU A 107 -25.00 -0.24 5.40
CA GLU A 107 -24.11 0.36 6.40
C GLU A 107 -24.74 0.35 7.80
N ARG A 108 -26.03 0.68 7.92
CA ARG A 108 -26.74 0.66 9.20
C ARG A 108 -26.79 -0.75 9.79
N ARG A 109 -27.08 -1.77 8.95
CA ARG A 109 -27.23 -3.17 9.40
C ARG A 109 -25.89 -3.79 9.80
N ILE A 110 -24.83 -3.49 9.05
CA ILE A 110 -23.47 -3.94 9.34
C ILE A 110 -22.94 -3.25 10.60
N GLY A 111 -23.21 -1.95 10.78
CA GLY A 111 -22.81 -1.21 11.98
C GLY A 111 -23.48 -1.72 13.26
N GLU A 112 -24.80 -1.98 13.23
CA GLU A 112 -25.54 -2.55 14.36
C GLU A 112 -24.98 -3.94 14.77
N GLU A 113 -24.53 -4.75 13.80
CA GLU A 113 -24.02 -6.10 14.07
C GLU A 113 -22.58 -6.08 14.62
N LEU A 114 -21.69 -5.24 14.07
CA LEU A 114 -20.33 -5.07 14.57
C LEU A 114 -20.28 -4.55 16.01
N GLU A 115 -21.12 -3.56 16.34
CA GLU A 115 -21.16 -2.97 17.68
C GLU A 115 -21.65 -3.98 18.73
N THR A 116 -22.59 -4.86 18.38
CA THR A 116 -23.06 -5.91 19.30
C THR A 116 -22.08 -7.07 19.46
N GLU A 117 -21.31 -7.42 18.43
CA GLU A 117 -20.30 -8.49 18.49
C GLU A 117 -19.06 -8.03 19.27
N GLU A 118 -18.67 -6.76 19.13
CA GLU A 118 -17.55 -6.15 19.84
C GLU A 118 -17.82 -6.02 21.36
N VAL A 119 -19.04 -5.64 21.77
CA VAL A 119 -19.39 -5.52 23.20
C VAL A 119 -19.36 -6.88 23.92
N ASP A 120 -19.83 -7.96 23.28
CA ASP A 120 -19.87 -9.32 23.85
C ASP A 120 -18.46 -9.96 23.97
N GLU A 121 -17.49 -9.51 23.16
CA GLU A 121 -16.10 -9.97 23.22
C GLU A 121 -15.30 -9.21 24.29
N ILE A 122 -15.48 -7.89 24.37
CA ILE A 122 -14.80 -7.04 25.36
C ILE A 122 -15.19 -7.41 26.80
N ASP A 123 -16.49 -7.62 27.06
CA ASP A 123 -16.96 -7.97 28.41
C ASP A 123 -16.41 -9.35 28.86
N ARG A 124 -16.26 -10.28 27.92
CA ARG A 124 -15.73 -11.63 28.16
C ARG A 124 -14.21 -11.64 28.42
N GLU A 125 -13.47 -10.70 27.84
CA GLU A 125 -12.03 -10.54 28.12
C GLU A 125 -11.78 -9.93 29.50
N LEU A 126 -12.60 -8.97 29.92
CA LEU A 126 -12.48 -8.30 31.22
C LEU A 126 -12.76 -9.23 32.42
N GLU A 127 -13.54 -10.29 32.23
CA GLU A 127 -13.77 -11.31 33.27
C GLU A 127 -12.60 -12.29 33.44
N ARG A 128 -11.73 -12.47 32.43
CA ARG A 128 -10.55 -13.35 32.54
C ARG A 128 -9.38 -12.72 33.31
N GLU A 129 -9.33 -11.40 33.42
CA GLU A 129 -8.26 -10.68 34.11
C GLU A 129 -8.52 -10.46 35.61
N ARG A 130 -9.62 -10.96 36.17
CA ARG A 130 -9.92 -10.89 37.62
C ARG A 130 -9.74 -12.21 38.37
#